data_AF-A0A7V5DD26-F1
#
_entry.id   AF-A0A7V5DD26-F1
#
_cell.length_a   1.000
_cell.length_b   1.000
_cell.length_c   1.000
_cell.angle_alpha   90.00
_cell.angle_beta   90.00
_cell.angle_gamma   90.00
#
_symmetry.space_group_name_H-M   'P 1'
#
loop_
_entity.id
_entity.type
_entity.pdbx_description
1 polymer ?
#
loop_
_entity_poly.entity_id
_entity_poly.type
_entity_poly.pdbx_seq_one_letter_code
_entity_poly.pdbx_strand_id
1 'polypeptide(L)' 'PADLVSWESLFTLRGFILLVVGGFLVGFGTRYAGGCTSGHAIMGLSNLQWPSLIATCCFMAGGFLMANLILPFIMQL' A
#
# COMPACT_ATOMS: atom_id res chain seq x y z
N PRO A 1 0.80 15.27 -7.52
CA PRO A 1 0.03 14.03 -7.76
C PRO A 1 -0.31 13.77 -9.24
N ALA A 2 -0.26 14.78 -10.13
CA ALA A 2 -0.25 14.57 -11.58
C ALA A 2 1.15 14.13 -12.09
N ASP A 3 2.22 14.62 -11.46
CA ASP A 3 3.62 14.33 -11.87
C ASP A 3 4.08 12.89 -11.67
N LEU A 4 3.40 12.09 -10.84
CA LEU A 4 3.72 10.66 -10.60
C LEU A 4 3.00 9.72 -11.58
N VAL A 5 1.93 10.19 -12.21
CA VAL A 5 1.12 9.46 -13.20
C VAL A 5 1.25 10.14 -14.57
N SER A 6 2.36 10.85 -14.78
CA SER A 6 2.77 11.23 -16.13
C SER A 6 3.48 10.03 -16.75
N TRP A 7 3.14 9.70 -17.99
CA TRP A 7 3.74 8.57 -18.71
C TRP A 7 5.28 8.62 -18.71
N GLU A 8 5.89 9.79 -18.60
CA GLU A 8 7.34 10.00 -18.51
C GLU A 8 7.96 9.58 -17.15
N SER A 9 7.27 9.82 -16.03
CA SER A 9 7.77 9.47 -14.69
C SER A 9 7.64 7.98 -14.38
N LEU A 10 6.69 7.28 -15.03
CA LEU A 10 6.56 5.82 -14.96
C LEU A 10 7.70 5.08 -15.69
N PHE A 11 8.26 5.66 -16.76
CA PHE A 11 9.41 5.10 -17.49
C PHE A 11 10.78 5.49 -16.92
N THR A 12 10.82 6.32 -15.88
CA THR A 12 12.08 6.58 -15.17
C THR A 12 12.49 5.31 -14.41
N LEU A 13 13.77 4.92 -14.47
CA LEU A 13 14.30 3.70 -13.84
C LEU A 13 13.84 3.54 -12.37
N ARG A 14 13.80 4.66 -11.66
CA ARG A 14 13.39 4.78 -10.25
C ARG A 14 11.88 4.54 -10.04
N GLY A 15 11.03 5.07 -10.93
CA GLY A 15 9.58 4.86 -10.91
C GLY A 15 9.21 3.42 -11.25
N PHE A 16 9.87 2.83 -12.25
CA PHE A 16 9.68 1.44 -12.63
C PHE A 16 10.03 0.47 -11.48
N ILE A 17 11.18 0.67 -10.82
CA ILE A 17 11.59 -0.14 -9.67
C ILE A 17 10.58 -0.02 -8.52
N LEU A 18 10.11 1.19 -8.21
CA LEU A 18 9.10 1.41 -7.17
C LEU A 18 7.77 0.72 -7.48
N LEU A 19 7.33 0.75 -8.73
CA LEU A 19 6.08 0.12 -9.16
C LEU A 19 6.17 -1.40 -9.09
N VAL A 20 7.27 -1.99 -9.58
CA VAL A 20 7.48 -3.44 -9.56
C VAL A 20 7.66 -3.95 -8.13
N VAL A 21 8.57 -3.34 -7.37
CA VAL A 21 8.88 -3.78 -5.99
C VAL A 21 7.73 -3.46 -5.04
N GLY A 22 7.13 -2.28 -5.16
CA GLY A 22 5.96 -1.88 -4.36
C GLY A 22 4.75 -2.75 -4.65
N GLY A 23 4.44 -2.98 -5.93
CA GLY A 23 3.35 -3.87 -6.33
C GLY A 23 3.55 -5.32 -5.86
N PHE A 24 4.79 -5.83 -5.97
CA PHE A 24 5.13 -7.16 -5.48
C PHE A 24 4.98 -7.28 -3.96
N LEU A 25 5.51 -6.32 -3.20
CA LEU A 25 5.42 -6.32 -1.73
C LEU A 25 3.97 -6.23 -1.24
N VAL A 26 3.14 -5.40 -1.88
CA VAL A 26 1.71 -5.28 -1.55
C VAL A 26 0.98 -6.58 -1.89
N GLY A 27 1.23 -7.16 -3.06
CA GLY A 27 0.65 -8.45 -3.46
C GLY A 27 1.04 -9.57 -2.50
N PHE A 28 2.31 -9.66 -2.13
CA PHE A 28 2.80 -10.62 -1.16
C PHE A 28 2.16 -10.41 0.23
N GLY A 29 2.11 -9.16 0.71
CA GLY A 29 1.53 -8.81 2.00
C GLY A 29 0.05 -9.14 2.13
N THR A 30 -0.76 -8.88 1.08
CA THR A 30 -2.19 -9.25 1.07
C THR A 30 -2.39 -10.76 1.12
N ARG A 31 -1.53 -11.54 0.45
CA ARG A 31 -1.56 -12.99 0.52
C ARG A 31 -1.17 -13.52 1.91
N TYR A 32 -0.20 -12.89 2.56
CA TYR A 32 0.25 -13.23 3.91
C TYR A 32 -0.81 -12.91 4.98
N ALA A 33 -1.55 -11.81 4.82
CA ALA A 33 -2.66 -11.44 5.70
C ALA A 33 -3.89 -12.36 5.57
N GLY A 34 -3.91 -13.27 4.58
CA GLY A 34 -5.04 -14.17 4.33
C GLY A 34 -6.24 -13.49 3.69
N GLY A 35 -6.08 -12.25 3.19
CA GLY A 35 -7.16 -11.47 2.61
C GLY A 35 -6.72 -10.10 2.11
N CYS A 36 -7.59 -9.45 1.35
CA CYS A 36 -7.39 -8.07 0.94
C CYS A 36 -7.87 -7.10 2.03
N THR A 37 -7.37 -5.86 1.97
CA THR A 37 -7.81 -4.76 2.83
C THR A 37 -9.32 -4.57 2.81
N SER A 38 -9.95 -4.64 1.64
CA SER A 38 -11.42 -4.51 1.50
C SER A 38 -12.18 -5.68 2.12
N GLY A 39 -11.67 -6.90 2.02
CA GLY A 39 -12.29 -8.10 2.61
C GLY A 39 -12.26 -8.08 4.15
N HIS A 40 -11.11 -7.74 4.74
CA HIS A 40 -10.98 -7.58 6.19
C HIS A 40 -11.78 -6.39 6.72
N ALA A 41 -11.82 -5.28 5.97
CA ALA A 41 -12.50 -4.07 6.42
C ALA A 41 -14.04 -4.12 6.26
N ILE A 42 -14.58 -4.80 5.24
CA ILE A 42 -16.03 -4.81 5.00
C ILE A 42 -16.67 -6.04 5.68
N MET A 43 -16.21 -7.24 5.36
CA MET A 43 -16.81 -8.48 5.89
C MET A 43 -16.24 -8.82 7.28
N GLY A 44 -14.93 -8.64 7.49
CA GLY A 44 -14.26 -8.99 8.75
C GLY A 44 -14.64 -8.08 9.93
N LEU A 45 -14.72 -6.77 9.72
CA LEU A 45 -15.21 -5.82 10.74
C LEU A 45 -16.72 -5.96 11.00
N SER A 46 -17.52 -6.23 9.95
CA SER A 46 -18.97 -6.44 10.13
C SER A 46 -19.30 -7.69 10.95
N ASN A 47 -18.39 -8.66 11.02
CA ASN A 47 -18.52 -9.87 11.83
C ASN A 47 -17.81 -9.74 13.20
N LEU A 48 -17.44 -8.51 13.59
CA LEU A 48 -16.79 -8.10 14.84
C LEU A 48 -15.57 -8.96 15.22
N GLN A 49 -14.76 -9.32 14.23
CA GLN A 49 -13.60 -10.17 14.44
C GLN A 49 -12.38 -9.32 14.84
N TRP A 50 -11.89 -9.50 16.07
CA TRP A 50 -10.62 -8.95 16.55
C TRP A 50 -9.44 -9.02 15.56
N PRO A 51 -9.18 -10.14 14.87
CA PRO A 51 -8.08 -10.20 13.90
C PRO A 51 -8.26 -9.27 12.69
N SER A 52 -9.50 -9.02 12.24
CA SER A 52 -9.76 -8.12 11.11
C SER A 52 -9.60 -6.64 11.48
N LEU A 53 -9.90 -6.27 12.73
CA LEU A 53 -9.62 -4.93 13.26
C LEU A 53 -8.11 -4.65 13.23
N ILE A 54 -7.30 -5.58 13.74
CA ILE A 54 -5.84 -5.46 13.79
C ILE A 54 -5.26 -5.41 12.38
N ALA A 55 -5.70 -6.30 11.48
CA ALA A 55 -5.27 -6.29 10.08
C ALA A 55 -5.55 -4.93 9.41
N THR A 56 -6.76 -4.38 9.61
CA THR A 56 -7.15 -3.09 9.03
C THR A 56 -6.32 -1.94 9.60
N CYS A 57 -6.07 -1.92 10.91
CA CYS A 57 -5.19 -0.92 11.54
C CYS A 57 -3.75 -1.00 11.01
N CYS A 58 -3.18 -2.19 10.85
CA CYS A 58 -1.83 -2.37 10.30
C CYS A 58 -1.74 -1.92 8.83
N PHE A 59 -2.74 -2.25 8.01
CA PHE A 59 -2.79 -1.78 6.62
C PHE A 59 -2.87 -0.25 6.53
N MET A 60 -3.69 0.37 7.38
CA MET A 60 -3.86 1.82 7.37
C MET A 60 -2.61 2.55 7.90
N ALA A 61 -1.99 2.03 8.96
CA ALA A 61 -0.72 2.55 9.48
C ALA A 61 0.42 2.42 8.45
N GLY A 62 0.52 1.28 7.77
CA GLY A 62 1.50 1.06 6.71
C GLY A 62 1.31 2.02 5.52
N GLY A 63 0.06 2.23 5.09
CA GLY A 63 -0.28 3.20 4.04
C GLY A 63 0.03 4.65 4.46
N PHE A 64 -0.27 5.01 5.71
CA PHE A 64 0.04 6.33 6.25
C PHE A 64 1.55 6.60 6.31
N LEU A 65 2.33 5.59 6.74
CA LEU A 65 3.78 5.65 6.77
C LEU A 65 4.38 5.75 5.36
N MET A 66 3.84 5.00 4.40
CA MET A 66 4.24 5.11 3.00
C MET A 66 3.95 6.50 2.42
N ALA A 67 2.76 7.05 2.68
CA ALA A 67 2.35 8.35 2.16
C ALA A 67 3.12 9.52 2.80
N ASN A 68 3.40 9.46 4.10
CA ASN A 68 4.03 10.56 4.85
C ASN A 68 5.55 10.44 4.99
N LEU A 69 6.14 9.25 4.79
CA LEU A 69 7.59 9.05 4.93
C LEU A 69 8.23 8.72 3.59
N ILE A 70 7.76 7.68 2.89
CA ILE A 70 8.39 7.25 1.64
C ILE A 70 8.12 8.24 0.50
N LEU A 71 6.87 8.69 0.33
CA LEU A 71 6.52 9.60 -0.75
C LEU A 71 7.30 10.93 -0.70
N PRO A 72 7.38 11.64 0.44
CA PRO A 72 8.19 12.85 0.54
C PRO A 72 9.69 12.56 0.50
N PHE A 73 10.18 11.43 1.02
CA PHE A 73 11.59 11.07 0.90
C PHE A 73 12.01 10.78 -0.56
N ILE A 74 11.06 10.30 -1.38
CA ILE A 74 11.29 10.12 -2.82
C ILE A 74 11.11 11.43 -3.61
N MET A 75 10.21 12.32 -3.20
CA MET A 75 9.97 13.61 -3.85
C MET A 75 10.94 14.72 -3.43
N GLN A 76 11.57 14.63 -2.25
CA GLN A 76 12.55 15.61 -1.76
C GLN A 76 13.96 15.43 -2.36
N LEU A 77 14.16 14.44 -3.23
CA LEU A 77 15.41 14.24 -3.97
C LEU A 77 15.24 14.60 -5.45
#